data_AF-A0A177DDH6-F1
#
_entry.id   AF-A0A177DDH6-F1
#
_cell.length_a   1.000
_cell.length_b   1.000
_cell.length_c   1.000
_cell.angle_alpha   90.00
_cell.angle_beta   90.00
_cell.angle_gamma   90.00
#
_symmetry.space_group_name_H-M   'P 1'
#
loop_
_entity.id
_entity.type
_entity.pdbx_description
1 polymer ?
#
loop_
_entity_poly.entity_id
_entity_poly.type
_entity_poly.pdbx_seq_one_letter_code
_entity_poly.pdbx_strand_id
1 'polypeptide(L)'
;MSATQTVQIISISTALLASGGIAALSLFDIPMIQSQPASRSLPMVRWLFSRGSHTFPTAAITSASGFVYLAYSALPTSSLNSTSSLLQHAVKGKTGLYLVAAVLSFSIAPITSFMIPTNFALIRKNEELGGSRSAASAEYREKAGLKGRSADESVDSKDDVSQWKDLSVPQEKTEKNSSEAEDKEVSELLDKFGKLNMLRALAIGLGGIAGLMAALA
;
A
#
# COMPACT_ATOMS: atom_id res chain seq x y z
N MET A 1 7.17 -17.29 -25.47
CA MET A 1 7.29 -16.11 -24.60
C MET A 1 8.69 -16.13 -24.00
N SER A 2 9.48 -15.07 -24.18
CA SER A 2 10.82 -14.98 -23.57
C SER A 2 10.74 -14.66 -22.08
N ALA A 3 11.82 -14.93 -21.34
CA ALA A 3 11.92 -14.54 -19.93
C ALA A 3 11.72 -13.03 -19.72
N THR A 4 12.28 -12.21 -20.60
CA THR A 4 12.10 -10.74 -20.58
C THR A 4 10.65 -10.33 -20.78
N GLN A 5 9.93 -10.95 -21.72
CA GLN A 5 8.51 -10.70 -21.94
C GLN A 5 7.66 -11.09 -20.72
N THR A 6 7.97 -12.23 -20.08
CA THR A 6 7.30 -12.64 -18.85
C THR A 6 7.51 -11.63 -17.72
N VAL A 7 8.75 -11.16 -17.51
CA VAL A 7 9.03 -10.17 -16.47
C VAL A 7 8.38 -8.82 -16.79
N GLN A 8 8.33 -8.39 -18.05
CA GLN A 8 7.60 -7.18 -18.47
C GLN A 8 6.13 -7.27 -18.08
N ILE A 9 5.44 -8.34 -18.50
CA ILE A 9 4.01 -8.52 -18.23
C ILE A 9 3.76 -8.50 -16.71
N ILE A 10 4.48 -9.30 -15.93
CA ILE A 10 4.28 -9.36 -14.48
C ILE A 10 4.54 -7.99 -13.84
N SER A 11 5.69 -7.36 -14.12
CA SER A 11 6.07 -6.11 -13.45
C SER A 11 5.12 -4.96 -13.77
N ILE A 12 4.73 -4.82 -15.04
CA ILE A 12 3.82 -3.76 -15.51
C ILE A 12 2.41 -4.01 -14.95
N SER A 13 1.88 -5.23 -15.10
CA SER A 13 0.54 -5.56 -14.62
C SER A 13 0.44 -5.40 -13.11
N THR A 14 1.43 -5.87 -12.34
CA THR A 14 1.45 -5.70 -10.88
C THR A 14 1.48 -4.22 -10.48
N ALA A 15 2.28 -3.38 -11.15
CA ALA A 15 2.37 -1.96 -10.84
C ALA A 15 1.05 -1.22 -11.13
N LEU A 16 0.45 -1.47 -12.31
CA LEU A 16 -0.80 -0.84 -12.72
C LEU A 16 -2.01 -1.32 -11.90
N LEU A 17 -2.08 -2.61 -11.58
CA LEU A 17 -3.13 -3.15 -10.69
C LEU A 17 -3.00 -2.59 -9.27
N ALA A 18 -1.77 -2.49 -8.73
CA ALA A 18 -1.54 -1.85 -7.44
C ALA A 18 -1.93 -0.38 -7.46
N SER A 19 -1.56 0.37 -8.51
CA SER A 19 -1.97 1.77 -8.70
C SER A 19 -3.49 1.91 -8.71
N GLY A 20 -4.19 1.11 -9.53
CA GLY A 20 -5.64 1.13 -9.62
C GLY A 20 -6.33 0.78 -8.31
N GLY A 21 -5.82 -0.23 -7.58
CA GLY A 21 -6.35 -0.62 -6.27
C GLY A 21 -6.19 0.48 -5.22
N ILE A 22 -5.03 1.14 -5.16
CA ILE A 22 -4.80 2.27 -4.23
C ILE A 22 -5.66 3.48 -4.65
N ALA A 23 -5.77 3.76 -5.94
CA ALA A 23 -6.59 4.85 -6.45
C ALA A 23 -8.08 4.63 -6.14
N ALA A 24 -8.58 3.40 -6.29
CA ALA A 24 -9.96 3.05 -5.96
C ALA A 24 -10.25 3.25 -4.46
N LEU A 25 -9.33 2.81 -3.59
CA LEU A 25 -9.39 3.07 -2.15
C LEU A 25 -9.54 4.57 -1.88
N SER A 26 -8.68 5.40 -2.47
CA SER A 26 -8.68 6.85 -2.23
C SER A 26 -9.88 7.59 -2.84
N LEU A 27 -10.35 7.19 -4.03
CA LEU A 27 -11.40 7.92 -4.77
C LEU A 27 -12.82 7.48 -4.43
N PHE A 28 -13.01 6.23 -4.02
CA PHE A 28 -14.34 5.66 -3.78
C PHE A 28 -14.50 5.22 -2.33
N ASP A 29 -13.61 4.36 -1.84
CA ASP A 29 -13.79 3.75 -0.52
C ASP A 29 -13.64 4.77 0.61
N ILE A 30 -12.66 5.66 0.55
CA ILE A 30 -12.45 6.67 1.60
C ILE A 30 -13.63 7.65 1.70
N PRO A 31 -14.13 8.28 0.62
CA PRO A 31 -15.33 9.10 0.69
C PRO A 31 -16.55 8.36 1.21
N MET A 32 -16.73 7.10 0.79
CA MET A 32 -17.82 6.25 1.28
C MET A 32 -17.68 5.97 2.79
N ILE A 33 -16.49 5.67 3.27
CA ILE A 33 -16.23 5.39 4.69
C ILE A 33 -16.34 6.67 5.54
N GLN A 34 -15.94 7.82 5.02
CA GLN A 34 -16.11 9.13 5.68
C GLN A 34 -17.58 9.53 5.87
N SER A 35 -18.50 8.96 5.10
CA SER A 35 -19.94 9.17 5.28
C SER A 35 -20.50 8.48 6.52
N GLN A 36 -19.72 7.61 7.16
CA GLN A 36 -20.13 6.86 8.35
C GLN A 36 -19.57 7.52 9.63
N PRO A 37 -20.24 7.33 10.79
CA PRO A 37 -19.67 7.68 12.09
C PRO A 37 -18.38 6.91 12.35
N ALA A 38 -17.42 7.50 13.05
CA ALA A 38 -16.11 6.92 13.36
C ALA A 38 -16.20 5.50 13.94
N SER A 39 -17.21 5.24 14.77
CA SER A 39 -17.50 3.90 15.33
C SER A 39 -17.71 2.80 14.28
N ARG A 40 -18.03 3.14 13.04
CA ARG A 40 -18.10 2.20 11.90
C ARG A 40 -16.93 2.38 10.93
N SER A 41 -16.51 3.62 10.69
CA SER A 41 -15.45 3.96 9.74
C SER A 41 -14.10 3.37 10.13
N LEU A 42 -13.77 3.41 11.42
CA LEU A 42 -12.47 3.00 11.94
C LEU A 42 -12.20 1.49 11.75
N PRO A 43 -13.12 0.56 12.11
CA PRO A 43 -12.95 -0.86 11.82
C PRO A 43 -12.82 -1.16 10.33
N MET A 44 -13.61 -0.49 9.48
CA MET A 44 -13.54 -0.67 8.02
C MET A 44 -12.17 -0.28 7.47
N VAL A 45 -11.66 0.89 7.86
CA VAL A 45 -10.33 1.36 7.44
C VAL A 45 -9.23 0.48 8.03
N ARG A 46 -9.37 0.03 9.28
CA ARG A 46 -8.40 -0.87 9.91
C ARG A 46 -8.30 -2.21 9.18
N TRP A 47 -9.42 -2.76 8.73
CA TRP A 47 -9.49 -3.98 7.93
C TRP A 47 -8.81 -3.82 6.56
N LEU A 48 -9.11 -2.72 5.86
CA LEU A 48 -8.47 -2.38 4.58
C LEU A 48 -6.96 -2.17 4.74
N PHE A 49 -6.56 -1.39 5.76
CA PHE A 49 -5.16 -1.15 6.07
C PHE A 49 -4.40 -2.44 6.36
N SER A 50 -4.99 -3.37 7.14
CA SER A 50 -4.35 -4.64 7.48
C SER A 50 -4.00 -5.50 6.27
N ARG A 51 -4.82 -5.45 5.21
CA ARG A 51 -4.56 -6.19 3.97
C ARG A 51 -3.64 -5.40 3.05
N GLY A 52 -3.91 -4.10 2.90
CA GLY A 52 -3.13 -3.21 2.06
C GLY A 52 -1.66 -3.10 2.49
N SER A 53 -1.36 -3.19 3.80
CA SER A 53 0.01 -3.14 4.33
C SER A 53 0.89 -4.30 3.89
N HIS A 54 0.31 -5.39 3.39
CA HIS A 54 1.07 -6.52 2.85
C HIS A 54 0.97 -6.60 1.33
N THR A 55 -0.21 -6.35 0.78
CA THR A 55 -0.45 -6.43 -0.67
C THR A 55 0.36 -5.39 -1.43
N PHE A 56 0.29 -4.11 -1.05
CA PHE A 56 0.89 -3.04 -1.85
C PHE A 56 2.41 -2.96 -1.74
N PRO A 57 3.04 -3.16 -0.56
CA PRO A 57 4.50 -3.28 -0.48
C PRO A 57 5.03 -4.47 -1.28
N THR A 58 4.36 -5.64 -1.23
CA THR A 58 4.74 -6.81 -2.01
C THR A 58 4.65 -6.52 -3.52
N ALA A 59 3.57 -5.87 -3.96
CA ALA A 59 3.41 -5.48 -5.36
C ALA A 59 4.51 -4.51 -5.82
N ALA A 60 4.83 -3.50 -5.00
CA ALA A 60 5.88 -2.53 -5.31
C ALA A 60 7.27 -3.17 -5.39
N ILE A 61 7.62 -4.05 -4.44
CA ILE A 61 8.89 -4.79 -4.46
C ILE A 61 8.95 -5.67 -5.71
N THR A 62 7.89 -6.43 -5.98
CA THR A 62 7.82 -7.33 -7.14
C THR A 62 8.04 -6.57 -8.46
N SER A 63 7.28 -5.48 -8.66
CA SER A 63 7.42 -4.64 -9.85
C SER A 63 8.78 -3.96 -9.94
N ALA A 64 9.27 -3.37 -8.84
CA ALA A 64 10.56 -2.69 -8.84
C ALA A 64 11.71 -3.65 -9.14
N SER A 65 11.74 -4.84 -8.52
CA SER A 65 12.75 -5.86 -8.80
C SER A 65 12.70 -6.35 -10.25
N GLY A 66 11.51 -6.56 -10.81
CA GLY A 66 11.35 -6.93 -12.21
C GLY A 66 11.82 -5.83 -13.17
N PHE A 67 11.53 -4.56 -12.87
CA PHE A 67 12.05 -3.43 -13.65
C PHE A 67 13.57 -3.27 -13.55
N VAL A 68 14.17 -3.49 -12.38
CA VAL A 68 15.65 -3.53 -12.25
C VAL A 68 16.24 -4.64 -13.12
N TYR A 69 15.66 -5.83 -13.10
CA TYR A 69 16.10 -6.94 -13.97
C TYR A 69 15.99 -6.58 -15.46
N LEU A 70 14.90 -5.94 -15.88
CA LEU A 70 14.71 -5.50 -17.27
C LEU A 70 15.69 -4.40 -17.68
N ALA A 71 15.98 -3.46 -16.78
CA ALA A 71 17.01 -2.44 -17.00
C ALA A 71 18.37 -3.09 -17.22
N TYR A 72 18.75 -4.04 -16.35
CA TYR A 72 19.99 -4.79 -16.49
C TYR A 72 20.05 -5.58 -17.80
N SER A 73 18.96 -6.25 -18.17
CA SER A 73 18.88 -7.05 -19.41
C SER A 73 18.92 -6.19 -20.68
N ALA A 74 18.58 -4.90 -20.58
CA ALA A 74 18.61 -3.95 -21.68
C ALA A 74 19.97 -3.23 -21.82
N LEU A 75 20.91 -3.42 -20.89
CA LEU A 75 22.24 -2.79 -20.97
C LEU A 75 23.06 -3.37 -22.13
N PRO A 76 23.69 -2.52 -22.95
CA PRO A 76 24.71 -2.96 -23.88
C PRO A 76 25.88 -3.64 -23.15
N THR A 77 26.47 -4.68 -23.74
CA THR A 77 27.63 -5.38 -23.18
C THR A 77 28.84 -4.46 -22.96
N SER A 78 28.98 -3.42 -23.79
CA SER A 78 30.02 -2.39 -23.66
C SER A 78 29.83 -1.46 -22.45
N SER A 79 28.64 -1.44 -21.83
CA SER A 79 28.35 -0.61 -20.66
C SER A 79 29.04 -1.11 -19.38
N LEU A 80 29.49 -2.37 -19.34
CA LEU A 80 30.13 -2.97 -18.17
C LEU A 80 31.65 -2.68 -18.09
N ASN A 81 32.23 -2.07 -19.13
CA ASN A 81 33.67 -1.85 -19.23
C ASN A 81 34.17 -0.65 -18.39
N SER A 82 33.28 0.26 -17.97
CA SER A 82 33.60 1.44 -17.16
C SER A 82 32.37 1.99 -16.45
N THR A 83 32.57 2.56 -15.26
CA THR A 83 31.51 3.21 -14.48
C THR A 83 30.88 4.39 -15.23
N SER A 84 31.65 5.14 -16.02
CA SER A 84 31.11 6.26 -16.81
C SER A 84 30.19 5.78 -17.94
N SER A 85 30.57 4.68 -18.61
CA SER A 85 29.77 4.04 -19.65
C SER A 85 28.48 3.47 -19.07
N LEU A 86 28.56 2.85 -17.88
CA LEU A 86 27.39 2.35 -17.16
C LEU A 86 26.41 3.47 -16.84
N LEU A 87 26.87 4.58 -16.24
CA LEU A 87 26.02 5.72 -15.89
C LEU A 87 25.39 6.36 -17.12
N GLN A 88 26.15 6.51 -18.21
CA GLN A 88 25.65 7.12 -19.44
C GLN A 88 24.54 6.28 -20.09
N HIS A 89 24.63 4.95 -20.05
CA HIS A 89 23.61 4.06 -20.59
C HIS A 89 22.45 3.84 -19.62
N ALA A 90 22.70 3.89 -18.32
CA ALA A 90 21.67 3.76 -17.29
C ALA A 90 20.59 4.85 -17.40
N VAL A 91 20.92 6.04 -17.89
CA VAL A 91 19.97 7.15 -18.02
C VAL A 91 19.37 7.29 -19.43
N LYS A 92 19.68 6.39 -20.36
CA LYS A 92 19.28 6.50 -21.77
C LYS A 92 18.36 5.36 -22.21
N GLY A 93 17.47 5.69 -23.15
CA GLY A 93 16.63 4.72 -23.87
C GLY A 93 15.82 3.81 -22.94
N LYS A 94 15.70 2.53 -23.33
CA LYS A 94 14.91 1.52 -22.61
C LYS A 94 15.42 1.29 -21.19
N THR A 95 16.74 1.24 -21.01
CA THR A 95 17.37 1.07 -19.68
C THR A 95 16.95 2.16 -18.71
N GLY A 96 17.02 3.43 -19.15
CA GLY A 96 16.61 4.57 -18.32
C GLY A 96 15.13 4.52 -17.95
N LEU A 97 14.26 4.16 -18.88
CA LEU A 97 12.83 4.05 -18.61
C LEU A 97 12.53 2.93 -17.60
N TYR A 98 13.18 1.77 -17.69
CA TYR A 98 13.04 0.71 -16.69
C TYR A 98 13.61 1.12 -15.31
N LEU A 99 14.71 1.87 -15.24
CA LEU A 99 15.20 2.38 -13.96
C LEU A 99 14.25 3.41 -13.35
N VAL A 100 13.70 4.32 -14.15
CA VAL A 100 12.65 5.24 -13.70
C VAL A 100 11.44 4.47 -13.20
N ALA A 101 11.02 3.43 -13.92
CA ALA A 101 9.93 2.55 -13.51
C ALA A 101 10.18 1.89 -12.14
N ALA A 102 11.41 1.38 -11.93
CA ALA A 102 11.83 0.77 -10.67
C ALA A 102 11.81 1.78 -9.51
N VAL A 103 12.42 2.96 -9.70
CA VAL A 103 12.49 4.01 -8.68
C VAL A 103 11.09 4.50 -8.31
N LEU A 104 10.24 4.79 -9.30
CA LEU A 104 8.87 5.24 -9.06
C LEU A 104 8.04 4.18 -8.34
N SER A 105 8.16 2.90 -8.75
CA SER A 105 7.46 1.80 -8.08
C SER A 105 7.91 1.64 -6.62
N PHE A 106 9.22 1.77 -6.34
CA PHE A 106 9.76 1.66 -4.99
C PHE A 106 9.49 2.90 -4.12
N SER A 107 9.27 4.07 -4.74
CA SER A 107 9.04 5.34 -4.04
C SER A 107 7.76 5.36 -3.17
N ILE A 108 6.91 4.34 -3.26
CA ILE A 108 5.81 4.17 -2.31
C ILE A 108 6.31 4.04 -0.86
N ALA A 109 7.53 3.53 -0.63
CA ALA A 109 8.09 3.34 0.71
C ALA A 109 8.32 4.68 1.43
N PRO A 110 9.08 5.65 0.88
CA PRO A 110 9.21 6.96 1.51
C PRO A 110 7.88 7.71 1.64
N ILE A 111 6.95 7.56 0.69
CA ILE A 111 5.60 8.14 0.83
C ILE A 111 4.86 7.53 2.03
N THR A 112 4.98 6.22 2.22
CA THR A 112 4.39 5.51 3.36
C THR A 112 4.96 6.01 4.69
N SER A 113 6.25 6.37 4.76
CA SER A 113 6.83 6.95 5.97
C SER A 113 6.12 8.23 6.42
N PHE A 114 5.67 9.09 5.48
CA PHE A 114 4.88 10.28 5.81
C PHE A 114 3.43 9.95 6.24
N MET A 115 2.94 8.74 5.94
CA MET A 115 1.62 8.28 6.33
C MET A 115 1.57 7.69 7.74
N ILE A 116 2.69 7.22 8.28
CA ILE A 116 2.76 6.52 9.56
C ILE A 116 2.03 7.29 10.68
N PRO A 117 2.22 8.61 10.88
CA PRO A 117 1.53 9.34 11.95
C PRO A 117 0.00 9.32 11.80
N THR A 118 -0.50 9.52 10.58
CA THR A 118 -1.94 9.50 10.29
C THR A 118 -2.52 8.11 10.51
N ASN A 119 -1.83 7.06 10.04
CA ASN A 119 -2.25 5.68 10.23
C ASN A 119 -2.31 5.32 11.71
N PHE A 120 -1.30 5.72 12.48
CA PHE A 120 -1.23 5.40 13.91
C PHE A 120 -2.29 6.16 14.70
N ALA A 121 -2.64 7.38 14.31
CA ALA A 121 -3.76 8.12 14.90
C ALA A 121 -5.10 7.40 14.66
N LEU A 122 -5.37 6.96 13.43
CA LEU A 122 -6.57 6.19 13.10
C LEU A 122 -6.63 4.86 13.88
N ILE A 123 -5.52 4.12 13.93
CA ILE A 123 -5.45 2.84 14.66
C ILE A 123 -5.67 3.06 16.16
N ARG A 124 -5.04 4.08 16.75
CA ARG A 124 -5.22 4.39 18.17
C ARG A 124 -6.69 4.66 18.49
N LYS A 125 -7.36 5.49 17.69
CA LYS A 125 -8.80 5.77 17.87
C LYS A 125 -9.67 4.53 17.71
N ASN A 126 -9.33 3.66 16.76
CA ASN A 126 -10.01 2.39 16.59
C ASN A 126 -9.93 1.58 17.88
N GLU A 127 -8.73 1.42 18.46
CA GLU A 127 -8.53 0.66 19.70
C GLU A 127 -9.19 1.34 20.92
N GLU A 128 -9.14 2.67 21.04
CA GLU A 128 -9.78 3.45 22.12
C GLU A 128 -11.30 3.24 22.18
N LEU A 129 -11.94 3.11 21.01
CA LEU A 129 -13.36 2.84 20.87
C LEU A 129 -13.72 1.35 20.97
N GLY A 130 -12.75 0.45 21.13
CA GLY A 130 -12.97 -1.00 21.15
C GLY A 130 -13.18 -1.61 19.77
N GLY A 131 -12.57 -1.00 18.76
CA GLY A 131 -12.47 -1.53 17.42
C GLY A 131 -11.32 -2.52 17.27
N SER A 132 -11.48 -3.40 16.29
CA SER A 132 -10.52 -4.38 15.84
C SER A 132 -10.44 -4.37 14.33
N ARG A 133 -9.49 -5.12 13.78
CA ARG A 133 -9.23 -5.15 12.33
C ARG A 133 -10.14 -6.06 11.54
N SER A 134 -10.93 -6.90 12.19
CA SER A 134 -11.85 -7.84 11.56
C SER A 134 -12.82 -8.44 12.58
N ALA A 135 -13.90 -9.05 12.08
CA ALA A 135 -14.86 -9.75 12.92
C ALA A 135 -14.23 -10.92 13.68
N ALA A 136 -13.38 -11.74 13.02
CA ALA A 136 -12.70 -12.85 13.67
C ALA A 136 -11.71 -12.38 14.75
N SER A 137 -11.01 -11.27 14.51
CA SER A 137 -10.11 -10.68 15.51
C SER A 137 -10.88 -10.14 16.72
N ALA A 138 -12.03 -9.48 16.49
CA ALA A 138 -12.89 -9.02 17.58
C ALA A 138 -13.37 -10.19 18.46
N GLU A 139 -13.89 -11.26 17.84
CA GLU A 139 -14.35 -12.46 18.54
C GLU A 139 -13.23 -13.16 19.32
N TYR A 140 -12.05 -13.29 18.72
CA TYR A 140 -10.88 -13.89 19.38
C TYR A 140 -10.48 -13.07 20.62
N ARG A 141 -10.42 -11.75 20.49
CA ARG A 141 -10.03 -10.85 21.59
C ARG A 141 -11.04 -10.89 22.72
N GLU A 142 -12.33 -10.92 22.42
CA GLU A 142 -13.39 -11.06 23.42
C GLU A 142 -13.22 -12.36 24.20
N LYS A 143 -13.04 -13.50 23.50
CA LYS A 143 -12.83 -14.82 24.12
C LYS A 143 -11.56 -14.89 24.96
N ALA A 144 -10.49 -14.24 24.52
CA ALA A 144 -9.21 -14.22 25.22
C ALA A 144 -9.16 -13.16 26.34
N GLY A 145 -10.20 -12.33 26.50
CA GLY A 145 -10.21 -11.22 27.47
C GLY A 145 -9.19 -10.11 27.17
N LEU A 146 -8.75 -9.98 25.92
CA LEU A 146 -7.72 -9.03 25.50
C LEU A 146 -8.34 -7.66 25.17
N LYS A 147 -8.03 -6.63 25.95
CA LYS A 147 -8.58 -5.27 25.78
C LYS A 147 -7.51 -4.25 25.46
N GLY A 148 -7.77 -3.44 24.41
CA GLY A 148 -6.91 -2.34 23.97
C GLY A 148 -5.56 -2.81 23.43
N ARG A 149 -5.03 -2.08 22.46
CA ARG A 149 -3.65 -2.25 21.96
C ARG A 149 -3.04 -0.91 21.66
N SER A 150 -1.72 -0.83 21.74
CA SER A 150 -1.01 0.28 21.11
C SER A 150 -1.14 0.18 19.57
N ALA A 151 -0.85 1.28 18.88
CA ALA A 151 -0.90 1.29 17.42
C ALA A 151 0.12 0.30 16.82
N ASP A 152 1.32 0.20 17.40
CA ASP A 152 2.35 -0.74 16.95
C ASP A 152 1.95 -2.20 17.19
N GLU A 153 1.43 -2.54 18.37
CA GLU A 153 0.92 -3.90 18.67
C GLU A 153 -0.21 -4.31 17.72
N SER A 154 -1.10 -3.37 17.40
CA SER A 154 -2.19 -3.59 16.46
C SER A 154 -1.63 -3.87 15.06
N VAL A 155 -0.65 -3.10 14.57
CA VAL A 155 -0.02 -3.31 13.25
C VAL A 155 0.69 -4.67 13.19
N ASP A 156 1.46 -5.00 14.22
CA ASP A 156 2.25 -6.23 14.29
C ASP A 156 1.39 -7.49 14.48
N SER A 157 0.08 -7.34 14.70
CA SER A 157 -0.83 -8.45 14.96
C SER A 157 -0.43 -9.31 16.16
N LYS A 158 0.18 -8.70 17.19
CA LYS A 158 0.63 -9.43 18.37
C LYS A 158 -0.57 -10.08 19.06
N ASP A 159 -0.45 -11.38 19.32
CA ASP A 159 -1.48 -12.20 19.97
C ASP A 159 -2.87 -12.04 19.33
N ASP A 160 -2.96 -12.26 18.01
CA ASP A 160 -4.20 -12.11 17.24
C ASP A 160 -4.38 -13.23 16.19
N VAL A 161 -5.55 -13.28 15.56
CA VAL A 161 -5.80 -14.12 14.39
C VAL A 161 -4.81 -13.78 13.28
N SER A 162 -4.45 -14.77 12.45
CA SER A 162 -3.47 -14.56 11.38
C SER A 162 -4.03 -13.64 10.29
N GLN A 163 -3.31 -12.57 9.98
CA GLN A 163 -3.66 -11.62 8.91
C GLN A 163 -3.72 -12.22 7.50
N TRP A 164 -3.05 -13.36 7.30
CA TRP A 164 -3.02 -14.07 6.02
C TRP A 164 -4.14 -15.11 5.87
N LYS A 165 -4.65 -15.61 7.00
CA LYS A 165 -5.69 -16.66 7.03
C LYS A 165 -7.06 -16.12 7.41
N ASP A 166 -7.12 -14.89 7.91
CA ASP A 166 -8.37 -14.22 8.27
C ASP A 166 -9.14 -13.77 7.02
N LEU A 167 -10.14 -14.58 6.67
CA LEU A 167 -11.08 -14.33 5.58
C LEU A 167 -12.35 -13.61 6.05
N SER A 168 -12.42 -13.21 7.32
CA SER A 168 -13.59 -12.53 7.85
C SER A 168 -13.70 -11.09 7.35
N VAL A 169 -14.93 -10.59 7.36
CA VAL A 169 -15.29 -9.21 7.02
C VAL A 169 -14.78 -8.22 8.09
N PRO A 170 -14.81 -6.89 7.82
CA PRO A 170 -14.54 -5.91 8.86
C PRO A 170 -15.45 -6.13 10.07
N GLN A 171 -14.96 -5.81 11.27
CA GLN A 171 -15.88 -5.66 12.39
C GLN A 171 -16.89 -4.56 12.03
N GLU A 172 -18.18 -4.82 12.22
CA GLU A 172 -19.24 -3.91 11.77
C GLU A 172 -19.19 -2.55 12.49
N LYS A 173 -18.87 -2.58 13.78
CA LYS A 173 -18.84 -1.40 14.64
C LYS A 173 -17.93 -1.63 15.86
N THR A 174 -17.29 -0.57 16.34
CA THR A 174 -16.57 -0.53 17.62
C THR A 174 -17.51 -0.77 18.81
N GLU A 175 -16.97 -1.20 19.94
CA GLU A 175 -17.73 -1.41 21.19
C GLU A 175 -18.41 -0.12 21.69
N LYS A 176 -17.72 1.02 21.56
CA LYS A 176 -18.23 2.33 21.95
C LYS A 176 -18.76 3.09 20.74
N ASN A 177 -19.84 3.83 20.93
CA ASN A 177 -20.26 4.85 19.96
C ASN A 177 -19.25 6.00 19.93
N SER A 178 -19.10 6.61 18.76
CA SER A 178 -18.35 7.85 18.60
C SER A 178 -19.24 9.07 18.84
N SER A 179 -18.61 10.15 19.32
CA SER A 179 -19.17 11.49 19.40
C SER A 179 -18.98 12.26 18.09
N GLU A 180 -19.72 13.36 17.90
CA GLU A 180 -19.58 14.23 16.73
C GLU A 180 -18.16 14.80 16.57
N ALA A 181 -17.48 15.09 17.69
CA ALA A 181 -16.11 15.57 17.67
C ALA A 181 -15.13 14.50 17.15
N GLU A 182 -15.30 13.25 17.60
CA GLU A 182 -14.52 12.11 17.12
C GLU A 182 -14.81 11.79 15.65
N ASP A 183 -16.07 11.87 15.23
CA ASP A 183 -16.48 11.68 13.84
C ASP A 183 -15.80 12.70 12.92
N LYS A 184 -15.78 13.97 13.32
CA LYS A 184 -15.09 15.03 12.58
C LYS A 184 -13.59 14.79 12.51
N GLU A 185 -12.95 14.48 13.63
CA GLU A 185 -11.51 14.24 13.69
C GLU A 185 -11.10 13.04 12.83
N VAL A 186 -11.87 11.94 12.90
CA VAL A 186 -11.63 10.76 12.06
C VAL A 186 -11.85 11.09 10.58
N SER A 187 -12.86 11.88 10.24
CA SER A 187 -13.08 12.31 8.86
C SER A 187 -11.89 13.09 8.29
N GLU A 188 -11.31 14.01 9.07
CA GLU A 188 -10.11 14.78 8.68
C GLU A 188 -8.87 13.87 8.52
N LEU A 189 -8.70 12.89 9.42
CA LEU A 189 -7.63 11.89 9.31
C LEU A 189 -7.80 11.00 8.08
N LEU A 190 -9.02 10.60 7.75
CA LEU A 190 -9.34 9.80 6.57
C LEU A 190 -9.11 10.58 5.27
N ASP A 191 -9.45 11.87 5.22
CA ASP A 191 -9.16 12.73 4.07
C ASP A 191 -7.64 12.80 3.81
N LYS A 192 -6.87 13.04 4.88
CA LYS A 192 -5.40 13.03 4.80
C LYS A 192 -4.86 11.67 4.37
N PHE A 193 -5.39 10.58 4.91
CA PHE A 193 -5.03 9.21 4.50
C PHE A 193 -5.32 8.96 3.02
N GLY A 194 -6.50 9.37 2.52
CA GLY A 194 -6.90 9.23 1.13
C GLY A 194 -5.97 10.00 0.19
N LYS A 195 -5.63 11.25 0.53
CA LYS A 195 -4.69 12.09 -0.24
C LYS A 195 -3.28 11.48 -0.31
N LEU A 196 -2.75 11.00 0.81
CA LEU A 196 -1.42 10.38 0.83
C LEU A 196 -1.39 9.05 0.08
N ASN A 197 -2.45 8.24 0.14
CA ASN A 197 -2.57 7.06 -0.70
C ASN A 197 -2.63 7.40 -2.19
N MET A 198 -3.29 8.50 -2.57
CA MET A 198 -3.33 8.94 -3.96
C MET A 198 -1.92 9.24 -4.49
N LEU A 199 -1.04 9.84 -3.68
CA LEU A 199 0.37 10.02 -4.06
C LEU A 199 1.07 8.68 -4.32
N ARG A 200 0.80 7.65 -3.50
CA ARG A 200 1.33 6.30 -3.73
C ARG A 200 0.79 5.69 -5.03
N ALA A 201 -0.51 5.85 -5.29
CA ALA A 201 -1.16 5.37 -6.52
C ALA A 201 -0.52 6.00 -7.76
N LEU A 202 -0.31 7.32 -7.74
CA LEU A 202 0.35 8.06 -8.81
C LEU A 202 1.79 7.59 -9.00
N ALA A 203 2.56 7.45 -7.91
CA ALA A 203 3.96 7.02 -7.98
C ALA A 203 4.11 5.65 -8.66
N ILE A 204 3.41 4.62 -8.16
CA ILE A 204 3.52 3.27 -8.74
C ILE A 204 2.86 3.18 -10.12
N GLY A 205 1.81 3.96 -10.38
CA GLY A 205 1.15 4.04 -11.69
C GLY A 205 2.05 4.65 -12.76
N LEU A 206 2.72 5.76 -12.46
CA LEU A 206 3.74 6.36 -13.32
C LEU A 206 4.91 5.40 -13.55
N GLY A 207 5.29 4.62 -12.52
CA GLY A 207 6.26 3.54 -12.67
C GLY A 207 5.82 2.48 -13.68
N GLY A 208 4.57 2.00 -13.58
CA GLY A 208 3.98 1.07 -14.54
C GLY A 208 3.93 1.63 -15.97
N ILE A 209 3.57 2.90 -16.14
CA ILE A 209 3.55 3.59 -17.44
C ILE A 209 4.97 3.68 -18.01
N ALA A 210 5.97 4.07 -17.20
CA ALA A 210 7.36 4.10 -17.64
C ALA A 210 7.87 2.73 -18.10
N GLY A 211 7.52 1.67 -17.35
CA GLY A 211 7.84 0.29 -17.73
C GLY A 211 7.17 -0.14 -19.03
N LEU A 212 5.91 0.26 -19.24
CA LEU A 212 5.19 0.01 -20.49
C LEU A 212 5.84 0.75 -21.68
N MET A 213 6.18 2.03 -21.51
CA MET A 213 6.90 2.80 -22.54
C MET A 213 8.23 2.13 -22.89
N ALA A 214 8.97 1.62 -21.90
CA ALA A 214 10.23 0.91 -22.12
C ALA A 214 10.07 -0.41 -22.88
N ALA A 215 8.93 -1.09 -22.72
CA ALA A 215 8.62 -2.34 -23.41
C ALA A 215 8.18 -2.12 -24.86
N LEU A 216 7.61 -0.95 -25.17
CA LEU A 216 7.12 -0.58 -26.50
C LEU A 216 8.13 0.15 -27.37
N ALA A 217 9.08 0.87 -26.76
CA ALA A 217 10.28 1.37 -27.44
C ALA A 217 11.14 0.20 -27.93
#